data_AF-A0A7C4RBL7-F1
#
_entry.id   AF-A0A7C4RBL7-F1
#
_cell.length_a   1.000
_cell.length_b   1.000
_cell.length_c   1.000
_cell.angle_alpha   90.00
_cell.angle_beta   90.00
_cell.angle_gamma   90.00
#
_symmetry.space_group_name_H-M   'P 1'
#
loop_
_entity.id
_entity.type
_entity.pdbx_description
1 polymer ?
#
loop_
_entity_poly.entity_id
_entity_poly.type
_entity_poly.pdbx_seq_one_letter_code
_entity_poly.pdbx_strand_id
1 'polypeptide(L)'
;MVQCKRYTNKKVTSPEMQKFIGMMITEHKADRGIYITTSDFTESAKELARKHNVELWNGQKLANLLIEQRKKIQQYAHKNM
;
A
#
# COMPACT_ATOMS: atom_id res chain seq x y z
N MET A 1 0.10 -10.81 -1.57
CA MET A 1 0.09 -10.50 -0.13
C MET A 1 -0.18 -9.01 0.08
N VAL A 2 -0.96 -8.64 1.10
CA VAL A 2 -1.24 -7.24 1.44
C VAL A 2 -0.92 -7.01 2.91
N GLN A 3 -0.27 -5.89 3.23
CA GLN A 3 -0.05 -5.46 4.61
C GLN A 3 -0.46 -4.00 4.79
N CYS A 4 -1.19 -3.72 5.88
CA CYS A 4 -1.68 -2.40 6.21
C CYS A 4 -1.12 -1.94 7.57
N LYS A 5 -0.67 -0.68 7.66
CA LYS A 5 -0.22 -0.03 8.90
C LYS A 5 -0.92 1.32 9.09
N ARG A 6 -1.57 1.51 10.23
CA ARG A 6 -2.09 2.83 10.61
C ARG A 6 -1.05 3.58 11.42
N TYR A 7 -0.27 4.43 10.76
CA TYR A 7 0.74 5.31 11.40
C TYR A 7 0.39 6.78 11.21
N THR A 8 0.78 7.60 12.19
CA THR A 8 0.61 9.06 12.18
C THR A 8 1.98 9.75 12.08
N ASN A 9 2.81 9.61 13.11
CA ASN A 9 4.10 10.30 13.25
C ASN A 9 5.32 9.43 12.89
N LYS A 10 5.10 8.29 12.24
CA LYS A 10 6.14 7.31 11.92
C LYS A 10 6.02 6.88 10.46
N LYS A 11 7.16 6.89 9.75
CA LYS A 11 7.27 6.28 8.42
C LYS A 11 7.56 4.77 8.52
N VAL A 12 7.06 4.00 7.55
CA VAL A 12 7.44 2.60 7.40
C VAL A 12 8.91 2.54 7.00
N THR A 13 9.70 1.74 7.72
CA THR A 13 11.15 1.67 7.57
C THR A 13 11.60 0.47 6.73
N SER A 14 12.87 0.48 6.33
CA SER A 14 13.50 -0.62 5.59
C SER A 14 13.37 -1.98 6.32
N PRO A 15 13.62 -2.12 7.64
CA PRO A 15 13.42 -3.39 8.35
C PRO A 15 11.98 -3.94 8.26
N GLU A 16 10.97 -3.07 8.32
CA GLU A 16 9.57 -3.49 8.15
C GLU A 16 9.30 -3.98 6.73
N MET A 17 9.85 -3.29 5.73
CA MET A 17 9.75 -3.69 4.32
C MET A 17 10.49 -5.01 4.04
N GLN A 18 11.68 -5.21 4.62
CA GLN A 18 12.44 -6.48 4.51
C GLN A 18 11.65 -7.65 5.08
N LYS A 19 11.03 -7.48 6.26
CA LYS A 19 10.19 -8.51 6.86
C LYS A 19 8.99 -8.85 5.96
N PHE A 20 8.33 -7.81 5.41
CA PHE A 20 7.23 -8.02 4.48
C PHE A 20 7.67 -8.78 3.23
N ILE A 21 8.77 -8.39 2.60
CA ILE A 21 9.31 -9.06 1.40
C ILE A 21 9.69 -10.52 1.72
N GLY A 22 10.34 -10.77 2.86
CA GLY A 22 10.67 -12.12 3.32
C GLY A 22 9.43 -13.01 3.39
N MET A 23 8.42 -12.58 4.15
CA MET A 23 7.15 -13.31 4.27
C MET A 23 6.44 -13.50 2.92
N MET A 24 6.49 -12.48 2.05
CA MET A 24 5.88 -12.53 0.73
C MET A 24 6.50 -13.62 -0.14
N ILE A 25 7.82 -13.73 -0.13
CA ILE A 25 8.58 -14.64 -1.01
C ILE A 25 8.67 -16.05 -0.40
N THR A 26 9.05 -16.17 0.86
CA THR A 26 9.39 -17.46 1.47
C THR A 26 8.14 -18.20 1.96
N GLU A 27 7.29 -17.52 2.72
CA GLU A 27 6.15 -18.16 3.40
C GLU A 27 4.93 -18.24 2.49
N HIS A 28 4.55 -17.10 1.91
CA HIS A 28 3.31 -17.00 1.15
C HIS A 28 3.47 -17.27 -0.33
N LYS A 29 4.72 -17.23 -0.85
CA LYS A 29 5.05 -17.40 -2.27
C LYS A 29 4.11 -16.57 -3.17
N ALA A 30 3.84 -15.33 -2.77
CA ALA A 30 2.83 -14.51 -3.40
C ALA A 30 3.35 -13.83 -4.68
N ASP A 31 2.53 -13.80 -5.73
CA ASP A 31 2.91 -13.20 -7.02
C ASP A 31 3.09 -11.68 -6.96
N ARG A 32 2.36 -11.01 -6.05
CA ARG A 32 2.38 -9.55 -5.87
C ARG A 32 2.26 -9.14 -4.41
N GLY A 33 2.90 -8.02 -4.07
CA GLY A 33 2.85 -7.39 -2.76
C GLY A 33 2.27 -5.99 -2.83
N ILE A 34 1.37 -5.64 -1.90
CA ILE A 34 0.95 -4.25 -1.67
C ILE A 34 1.21 -3.92 -0.19
N TYR A 35 1.97 -2.85 0.06
CA TYR A 35 2.17 -2.30 1.40
C TYR A 35 1.44 -0.96 1.52
N ILE A 36 0.52 -0.89 2.46
CA ILE A 36 -0.37 0.24 2.70
C ILE A 36 -0.03 0.87 4.04
N THR A 37 0.10 2.20 4.09
CA THR A 37 0.22 2.96 5.34
C THR A 37 -0.58 4.25 5.28
N THR A 38 -1.13 4.69 6.42
CA THR A 38 -1.75 6.03 6.54
C THR A 38 -0.74 7.16 6.69
N SER A 39 0.55 6.84 6.90
CA SER A 39 1.66 7.81 6.91
C SER A 39 2.44 7.71 5.58
N ASP A 40 3.77 7.66 5.62
CA ASP A 40 4.65 7.54 4.45
C ASP A 40 5.75 6.48 4.65
N PHE A 41 6.62 6.31 3.67
CA PHE A 41 7.75 5.36 3.67
C PHE A 41 9.08 6.11 3.73
N THR A 42 10.09 5.53 4.39
CA THR A 42 11.47 6.03 4.25
C THR A 42 11.98 5.76 2.83
N GLU A 43 12.96 6.53 2.35
CA GLU A 43 13.53 6.31 1.01
C GLU A 43 14.13 4.92 0.86
N SER A 44 14.81 4.42 1.90
CA SER A 44 15.31 3.04 1.94
C SER A 44 14.22 1.97 1.84
N ALA A 45 13.03 2.22 2.40
CA ALA A 45 11.89 1.32 2.25
C ALA A 45 11.32 1.37 0.82
N LYS A 46 11.28 2.56 0.20
CA LYS A 46 10.84 2.74 -1.19
C LYS A 46 11.78 2.03 -2.18
N GLU A 47 13.09 2.11 -1.95
CA GLU A 47 14.09 1.42 -2.77
C GLU A 47 13.94 -0.09 -2.72
N LEU A 48 13.78 -0.66 -1.52
CA LEU A 48 13.54 -2.10 -1.35
C LEU A 48 12.23 -2.52 -2.02
N ALA A 49 11.15 -1.76 -1.83
CA ALA A 49 9.87 -2.06 -2.46
C ALA A 49 9.99 -2.09 -3.98
N ARG A 50 10.68 -1.11 -4.57
CA ARG A 50 10.94 -1.05 -6.02
C ARG A 50 11.73 -2.26 -6.51
N LYS A 51 12.80 -2.65 -5.80
CA LYS A 51 13.63 -3.80 -6.15
C LYS A 51 12.85 -5.12 -6.16
N HIS A 52 11.83 -5.24 -5.32
CA HIS A 52 11.04 -6.46 -5.14
C HIS A 52 9.61 -6.35 -5.70
N ASN A 53 9.34 -5.35 -6.55
CA ASN A 53 8.02 -5.13 -7.18
C ASN A 53 6.86 -5.07 -6.17
N VAL A 54 7.09 -4.48 -5.00
CA VAL A 54 6.05 -4.21 -4.00
C VAL A 54 5.40 -2.87 -4.29
N GLU A 55 4.08 -2.86 -4.44
CA GLU A 55 3.32 -1.64 -4.63
C GLU A 55 3.16 -0.88 -3.29
N LEU A 56 3.42 0.43 -3.31
CA LEU A 56 3.35 1.28 -2.12
C LEU A 56 2.15 2.22 -2.17
N TRP A 57 1.35 2.20 -1.11
CA TRP A 57 0.20 3.08 -0.91
C TRP A 57 0.42 3.87 0.38
N ASN A 58 0.92 5.10 0.26
CA ASN A 58 1.04 6.01 1.40
C ASN A 58 -0.29 6.74 1.64
N GLY A 59 -0.35 7.55 2.70
CA GLY A 59 -1.58 8.25 3.09
C GLY A 59 -2.17 9.11 1.98
N GLN A 60 -1.34 9.81 1.21
CA GLN A 60 -1.81 10.63 0.10
C GLN A 60 -2.40 9.80 -1.04
N LYS A 61 -1.71 8.73 -1.47
CA LYS A 61 -2.24 7.84 -2.51
C LYS A 61 -3.53 7.16 -2.05
N LEU A 62 -3.59 6.72 -0.80
CA LEU A 62 -4.78 6.10 -0.22
C LEU A 62 -5.97 7.09 -0.21
N ALA A 63 -5.75 8.34 0.20
CA ALA A 63 -6.79 9.37 0.18
C ALA A 63 -7.32 9.62 -1.24
N ASN A 64 -6.42 9.74 -2.22
CA ASN A 64 -6.80 9.93 -3.63
C ASN A 64 -7.63 8.76 -4.15
N LEU A 65 -7.19 7.52 -3.91
CA LEU A 65 -7.91 6.32 -4.32
C LEU A 65 -9.31 6.27 -3.69
N LEU A 66 -9.45 6.61 -2.41
CA LEU A 66 -10.76 6.63 -1.73
C LEU A 66 -11.70 7.69 -2.33
N ILE A 67 -11.18 8.88 -2.65
CA ILE A 67 -11.95 9.94 -3.31
C ILE A 67 -12.42 9.48 -4.69
N GLU A 68 -11.53 8.88 -5.49
CA GLU A 68 -11.86 8.33 -6.80
C GLU A 68 -12.92 7.23 -6.73
N GLN A 69 -12.77 6.30 -5.78
CA GLN A 69 -13.76 5.24 -5.58
C GLN A 69 -15.12 5.79 -5.16
N ARG A 70 -15.15 6.80 -4.27
CA ARG A 70 -16.39 7.47 -3.89
C ARG A 70 -17.10 8.11 -5.09
N LYS A 71 -16.37 8.79 -5.97
CA LYS A 71 -16.93 9.37 -7.20
C LYS A 71 -17.53 8.30 -8.13
N LYS A 72 -16.83 7.17 -8.30
CA LYS A 72 -17.32 6.04 -9.12
C LYS A 72 -18.60 5.44 -8.56
N ILE A 73 -18.66 5.23 -7.24
CA ILE A 73 -19.87 4.73 -6.57
C ILE A 73 -21.05 5.67 -6.77
N GLN A 74 -20.83 6.99 -6.63
CA GLN A 74 -21.87 7.99 -6.87
C GLN A 74 -22.35 7.97 -8.33
N GLN A 75 -21.44 7.91 -9.30
CA GLN A 75 -21.80 7.86 -10.72
C GLN A 75 -22.59 6.57 -11.06
N TYR A 76 -22.21 5.43 -10.49
CA TYR A 76 -22.94 4.18 -10.67
C TYR A 76 -24.36 4.26 -10.11
N ALA A 77 -24.54 4.83 -8.91
CA ALA A 77 -25.87 5.01 -8.31
C ALA A 77 -26.79 5.89 -9.18
N HIS A 78 -26.28 6.98 -9.75
CA HIS A 78 -27.07 7.87 -10.61
C HIS A 78 -27.44 7.25 -11.98
N LYS A 79 -26.62 6.33 -12.50
CA LYS A 79 -26.89 5.66 -13.79
C LYS A 79 -27.92 4.52 -13.70
N ASN A 80 -28.20 4.01 -12.50
CA ASN A 80 -29.06 2.85 -12.28
C ASN A 80 -30.32 3.19 -11.45
N MET A 81 -30.66 4.48 -11.36
CA MET A 81 -31.96 5.00 -10.93
C MET A 81 -32.73 5.45 -12.17
#